data_AF-A0A7S1LHU8-F1
#
_entry.id   AF-A0A7S1LHU8-F1
#
_cell.length_a   1.000
_cell.length_b   1.000
_cell.length_c   1.000
_cell.angle_alpha   90.00
_cell.angle_beta   90.00
_cell.angle_gamma   90.00
#
_symmetry.space_group_name_H-M   'P 1'
#
loop_
_entity.id
_entity.type
_entity.pdbx_description
1 polymer ?
#
loop_
_entity_poly.entity_id
_entity_poly.type
_entity_poly.pdbx_seq_one_letter_code
_entity_poly.pdbx_strand_id
1 'polypeptide(L)'
;MNAAPPGSNEAADGNESEDACVSRQIRPGFVTLLILQTLLLVVRWRMGDAHGALLMLAVLAVGALALSVGARGSIDEVYGGYYGLMALVSGLLDLNLAIEHFVWGEWRHLTKSPAKVSLAVFAKPLMYLVCALVQLLSSFIAYLLYKDAEGDADSDLHEPVFATPNQARIYNAVLSHGERQASAQARQQLGGDLPPVKPFAGSVHKLP
;
A
#
# COMPACT_ATOMS: atom_id res chain seq x y z
N MET A 1 35.35 -14.67 37.01
CA MET A 1 34.21 -15.32 36.33
C MET A 1 33.10 -14.30 36.30
N ASN A 2 32.96 -13.54 35.21
CA ASN A 2 31.95 -12.50 35.10
C ASN A 2 30.90 -12.97 34.11
N ALA A 3 29.68 -13.15 34.60
CA ALA A 3 28.51 -13.52 33.82
C ALA A 3 28.15 -12.35 32.88
N ALA A 4 28.06 -12.64 31.59
CA ALA A 4 27.50 -11.73 30.61
C ALA A 4 25.97 -11.66 30.80
N PRO A 5 25.33 -10.49 30.68
CA PRO A 5 23.88 -10.39 30.70
C PRO A 5 23.29 -11.03 29.42
N PRO A 6 22.19 -11.80 29.52
CA PRO A 6 21.49 -12.35 28.37
C PRO A 6 20.80 -11.20 27.61
N GLY A 7 21.22 -11.00 26.37
CA GLY A 7 20.63 -10.01 25.45
C GLY A 7 19.24 -10.46 25.01
N SER A 8 18.24 -9.65 25.37
CA SER A 8 16.86 -9.76 24.93
C SER A 8 16.68 -9.04 23.58
N ASN A 9 16.95 -9.71 22.47
CA ASN A 9 16.74 -9.17 21.10
C ASN A 9 16.04 -10.18 20.17
N GLU A 10 15.13 -11.01 20.68
CA GLU A 10 14.43 -12.05 19.88
C GLU A 10 12.95 -11.75 19.57
N ALA A 11 12.46 -10.53 19.80
CA ALA A 11 11.02 -10.24 19.71
C ALA A 11 10.56 -9.43 18.46
N ALA A 12 11.46 -9.05 17.54
CA ALA A 12 11.10 -8.19 16.41
C ALA A 12 10.92 -8.92 15.06
N ASP A 13 11.38 -10.17 14.94
CA ASP A 13 11.49 -10.89 13.65
C ASP A 13 10.18 -11.63 13.24
N GLY A 14 9.10 -11.46 14.00
CA GLY A 14 7.87 -12.24 13.85
C GLY A 14 6.81 -11.66 12.92
N ASN A 15 6.75 -10.33 12.75
CA ASN A 15 5.65 -9.67 12.02
C ASN A 15 5.93 -9.47 10.51
N GLU A 16 7.20 -9.29 10.11
CA GLU A 16 7.55 -8.98 8.71
C GLU A 16 7.21 -10.12 7.73
N SER A 17 7.16 -11.36 8.23
CA SER A 17 6.83 -12.54 7.41
C SER A 17 5.32 -12.70 7.13
N GLU A 18 4.44 -12.16 7.98
CA GLU A 18 2.99 -12.27 7.79
C GLU A 18 2.47 -11.26 6.75
N ASP A 19 3.00 -10.04 6.77
CA ASP A 19 2.58 -8.94 5.88
C ASP A 19 2.98 -9.19 4.40
N ALA A 20 4.17 -9.76 4.17
CA ALA A 20 4.63 -10.13 2.83
C ALA A 20 3.74 -11.19 2.13
N CYS A 21 3.03 -12.02 2.91
CA CYS A 21 2.08 -12.99 2.36
C CYS A 21 0.79 -12.30 1.89
N VAL A 22 0.34 -11.27 2.62
CA VAL A 22 -0.88 -10.52 2.34
C VAL A 22 -0.73 -9.70 1.06
N SER A 23 0.37 -8.97 0.88
CA SER A 23 0.57 -8.17 -0.34
C SER A 23 0.60 -9.03 -1.61
N ARG A 24 1.15 -10.25 -1.51
CA ARG A 24 1.22 -11.21 -2.60
C ARG A 24 -0.15 -11.77 -2.99
N GLN A 25 -1.09 -11.84 -2.04
CA GLN A 25 -2.47 -12.29 -2.26
C GLN A 25 -3.39 -11.18 -2.77
N ILE A 26 -3.11 -9.91 -2.48
CA ILE A 26 -3.97 -8.79 -2.90
C ILE A 26 -3.83 -8.49 -4.42
N ARG A 27 -2.66 -8.73 -5.01
CA ARG A 27 -2.38 -8.53 -6.45
C ARG A 27 -3.36 -9.26 -7.39
N PRO A 28 -3.58 -10.58 -7.28
CA PRO A 28 -4.59 -11.25 -8.12
C PRO A 28 -6.01 -10.72 -7.86
N GLY A 29 -6.28 -10.23 -6.65
CA GLY A 29 -7.53 -9.52 -6.34
C GLY A 29 -7.71 -8.25 -7.19
N PHE A 30 -6.67 -7.45 -7.33
CA PHE A 30 -6.71 -6.25 -8.17
C PHE A 30 -6.97 -6.58 -9.65
N VAL A 31 -6.29 -7.59 -10.18
CA VAL A 31 -6.47 -8.02 -11.58
C VAL A 31 -7.87 -8.59 -11.82
N THR A 32 -8.39 -9.41 -10.90
CA THR A 32 -9.76 -9.95 -11.02
C THR A 32 -10.81 -8.83 -10.97
N LEU A 33 -10.61 -7.81 -10.15
CA LEU A 33 -11.48 -6.62 -10.11
C LEU A 33 -11.44 -5.81 -11.41
N LEU A 34 -10.26 -5.63 -12.03
CA LEU A 34 -10.16 -4.96 -13.35
C LEU A 34 -10.87 -5.74 -14.47
N ILE A 35 -10.74 -7.07 -14.46
CA ILE A 35 -11.47 -7.94 -15.40
C ILE A 35 -12.98 -7.78 -15.18
N LEU A 36 -13.43 -7.82 -13.92
CA LEU A 36 -14.82 -7.65 -13.57
C LEU A 36 -15.35 -6.26 -13.98
N GLN A 37 -14.58 -5.19 -13.77
CA GLN A 37 -14.91 -3.85 -14.25
C GLN A 37 -15.03 -3.78 -15.77
N THR A 38 -14.14 -4.47 -16.50
CA THR A 38 -14.21 -4.54 -17.97
C THR A 38 -15.50 -5.21 -18.43
N LEU A 39 -15.92 -6.29 -17.77
CA LEU A 39 -17.19 -6.95 -18.06
C LEU A 39 -18.39 -6.03 -17.77
N LEU A 40 -18.38 -5.35 -16.62
CA LEU A 40 -19.43 -4.39 -16.25
C LEU A 40 -19.50 -3.21 -17.21
N LEU A 41 -18.36 -2.72 -17.69
CA LEU A 41 -18.28 -1.68 -18.72
C LEU A 41 -18.99 -2.12 -20.00
N VAL A 42 -18.73 -3.33 -20.49
CA VAL A 42 -19.39 -3.87 -21.69
C VAL A 42 -20.90 -3.97 -21.49
N VAL A 43 -21.33 -4.50 -20.34
CA VAL A 43 -22.76 -4.58 -19.99
C VAL A 43 -23.39 -3.19 -19.96
N ARG A 44 -22.75 -2.22 -19.30
CA ARG A 44 -23.26 -0.85 -19.20
C ARG A 44 -23.32 -0.14 -20.54
N TRP A 45 -22.32 -0.33 -21.39
CA TRP A 45 -22.33 0.16 -22.77
C TRP A 45 -23.54 -0.38 -23.55
N ARG A 46 -23.87 -1.66 -23.38
CA ARG A 46 -25.05 -2.28 -24.00
C ARG A 46 -26.38 -1.77 -23.45
N MET A 47 -26.42 -1.25 -22.22
CA MET A 47 -27.62 -0.63 -21.64
C MET A 47 -27.85 0.81 -22.15
N GLY A 48 -26.91 1.38 -22.92
CA GLY A 48 -27.04 2.70 -23.53
C GLY A 48 -26.63 3.87 -22.62
N ASP A 49 -26.00 3.60 -21.48
CA ASP A 49 -25.44 4.65 -20.62
C ASP A 49 -24.00 4.98 -21.05
N ALA A 50 -23.88 5.82 -22.07
CA ALA A 50 -22.59 6.22 -22.62
C ALA A 50 -21.75 7.04 -21.61
N HIS A 51 -22.37 7.88 -20.78
CA HIS A 51 -21.65 8.73 -19.83
C HIS A 51 -21.02 7.89 -18.72
N GLY A 52 -21.80 7.00 -18.08
CA GLY A 52 -21.28 6.11 -17.06
C GLY A 52 -20.23 5.13 -17.61
N ALA A 53 -20.40 4.68 -18.86
CA ALA A 53 -19.40 3.84 -19.51
C ALA A 53 -18.09 4.59 -19.82
N LEU A 54 -18.14 5.86 -20.22
CA LEU A 54 -16.93 6.67 -20.40
C LEU A 54 -16.17 6.89 -19.08
N LEU A 55 -16.89 7.14 -17.98
CA LEU A 55 -16.28 7.26 -16.65
C LEU A 55 -15.60 5.94 -16.23
N MET A 56 -16.27 4.80 -16.42
CA MET A 56 -15.67 3.49 -16.15
C MET A 56 -14.48 3.17 -17.05
N LEU A 57 -14.52 3.56 -18.32
CA LEU A 57 -13.39 3.38 -19.23
C LEU A 57 -12.17 4.17 -18.76
N ALA A 58 -12.37 5.40 -18.26
CA ALA A 58 -11.28 6.20 -17.69
C ALA A 58 -10.67 5.53 -16.45
N VAL A 59 -11.50 5.04 -15.52
CA VAL A 59 -11.05 4.28 -14.34
C VAL A 59 -10.26 3.03 -14.77
N LEU A 60 -10.78 2.28 -15.74
CA LEU A 60 -10.12 1.08 -16.28
C LEU A 60 -8.78 1.42 -16.92
N ALA A 61 -8.68 2.53 -17.66
CA ALA A 61 -7.43 2.97 -18.28
C ALA A 61 -6.37 3.31 -17.22
N VAL A 62 -6.74 4.02 -16.15
CA VAL A 62 -5.82 4.32 -15.04
C VAL A 62 -5.40 3.03 -14.32
N GLY A 63 -6.31 2.10 -14.09
CA GLY A 63 -6.00 0.81 -13.48
C GLY A 63 -5.07 -0.04 -14.36
N ALA A 64 -5.27 -0.03 -15.68
CA ALA A 64 -4.38 -0.68 -16.63
C ALA A 64 -2.99 -0.02 -16.66
N LEU A 65 -2.93 1.32 -16.55
CA LEU A 65 -1.67 2.04 -16.43
C LEU A 65 -0.91 1.63 -15.18
N ALA A 66 -1.59 1.53 -14.02
CA ALA A 66 -1.00 1.07 -12.77
C ALA A 66 -0.36 -0.33 -12.87
N LEU A 67 -0.96 -1.23 -13.67
CA LEU A 67 -0.40 -2.55 -13.97
C LEU A 67 0.78 -2.50 -14.96
N SER A 68 0.73 -1.59 -15.93
CA SER A 68 1.69 -1.54 -17.03
C SER A 68 3.00 -0.83 -16.67
N VAL A 69 2.93 0.18 -15.81
CA VAL A 69 4.10 0.99 -15.40
C VAL A 69 4.92 0.27 -14.33
N GLY A 70 4.29 -0.58 -13.52
CA GLY A 70 4.97 -1.36 -12.50
C GLY A 70 6.01 -2.33 -13.08
N ALA A 71 7.21 -2.32 -12.52
CA ALA A 71 8.30 -3.19 -12.97
C ALA A 71 8.00 -4.66 -12.60
N ARG A 72 8.08 -5.56 -13.60
CA ARG A 72 7.97 -7.03 -13.43
C ARG A 72 6.84 -7.48 -12.48
N GLY A 73 5.63 -6.98 -12.70
CA GLY A 73 4.44 -7.45 -11.98
C GLY A 73 4.26 -6.89 -10.57
N SER A 74 4.95 -5.81 -10.22
CA SER A 74 4.49 -4.88 -9.18
C SER A 74 3.40 -3.96 -9.75
N ILE A 75 2.60 -3.38 -8.86
CA ILE A 75 1.65 -2.31 -9.20
C ILE A 75 2.34 -1.02 -8.80
N ASP A 76 2.32 -0.01 -9.67
CA ASP A 76 2.83 1.31 -9.31
C ASP A 76 1.90 1.95 -8.25
N GLU A 77 2.47 2.35 -7.11
CA GLU A 77 1.73 2.80 -5.93
C GLU A 77 0.98 4.11 -6.18
N VAL A 78 1.61 5.01 -6.93
CA VAL A 78 1.07 6.33 -7.25
C VAL A 78 -0.14 6.17 -8.19
N TYR A 79 0.02 5.39 -9.27
CA TYR A 79 -1.08 5.09 -10.17
C TYR A 79 -2.16 4.21 -9.51
N GLY A 80 -1.78 3.33 -8.59
CA GLY A 80 -2.70 2.55 -7.76
C GLY A 80 -3.59 3.44 -6.89
N GLY A 81 -3.00 4.45 -6.25
CA GLY A 81 -3.73 5.47 -5.49
C GLY A 81 -4.69 6.27 -6.37
N TYR A 82 -4.24 6.74 -7.54
CA TYR A 82 -5.12 7.45 -8.50
C TYR A 82 -6.28 6.58 -8.98
N TYR A 83 -6.02 5.32 -9.30
CA TYR A 83 -7.06 4.36 -9.64
C TYR A 83 -8.07 4.22 -8.49
N GLY A 84 -7.59 4.04 -7.26
CA GLY A 84 -8.44 3.88 -6.08
C GLY A 84 -9.35 5.09 -5.84
N LEU A 85 -8.83 6.31 -5.98
CA LEU A 85 -9.60 7.55 -5.82
C LEU A 85 -10.63 7.71 -6.96
N MET A 86 -10.23 7.45 -8.21
CA MET A 86 -11.14 7.52 -9.36
C MET A 86 -12.26 6.48 -9.26
N ALA A 87 -11.93 5.26 -8.80
CA ALA A 87 -12.90 4.21 -8.54
C ALA A 87 -13.87 4.58 -7.40
N LEU A 88 -13.38 5.25 -6.34
CA LEU A 88 -14.24 5.74 -5.25
C LEU A 88 -15.27 6.75 -5.77
N VAL A 89 -14.80 7.78 -6.46
CA VAL A 89 -15.66 8.86 -6.98
C VAL A 89 -16.67 8.30 -7.97
N SER A 90 -16.22 7.45 -8.90
CA SER A 90 -17.10 6.76 -9.84
C SER A 90 -18.13 5.90 -9.10
N GLY A 91 -17.72 5.18 -8.05
CA GLY A 91 -18.60 4.27 -7.31
C GLY A 91 -19.70 5.01 -6.58
N LEU A 92 -19.38 6.19 -6.02
CA LEU A 92 -20.36 7.06 -5.38
C LEU A 92 -21.35 7.67 -6.37
N LEU A 93 -20.90 8.03 -7.58
CA LEU A 93 -21.79 8.51 -8.65
C LEU A 93 -22.76 7.42 -9.11
N ASP A 94 -22.26 6.19 -9.25
CA ASP A 94 -23.09 5.02 -9.59
C ASP A 94 -24.08 4.67 -8.49
N LEU A 95 -23.68 4.81 -7.22
CA LEU A 95 -24.57 4.63 -6.09
C LEU A 95 -25.67 5.70 -6.07
N ASN A 96 -25.33 6.97 -6.35
CA ASN A 96 -26.30 8.05 -6.44
C ASN A 96 -27.34 7.79 -7.54
N LEU A 97 -26.90 7.37 -8.74
CA LEU A 97 -27.78 6.97 -9.83
C LEU A 97 -28.69 5.79 -9.47
N ALA A 98 -28.15 4.79 -8.75
CA ALA A 98 -28.93 3.65 -8.26
C ALA A 98 -30.03 4.10 -7.30
N ILE A 99 -29.71 4.97 -6.35
CA ILE A 99 -30.67 5.54 -5.37
C ILE A 99 -31.73 6.37 -6.08
N GLU A 100 -31.34 7.24 -7.02
CA GLU A 100 -32.28 8.05 -7.81
C GLU A 100 -33.29 7.17 -8.56
N HIS A 101 -32.81 6.11 -9.24
CA HIS A 101 -33.66 5.18 -9.96
C HIS A 101 -34.56 4.35 -9.02
N PHE A 102 -34.07 4.00 -7.83
CA PHE A 102 -34.85 3.27 -6.84
C PHE A 102 -35.97 4.14 -6.27
N VAL A 103 -35.64 5.35 -5.78
CA VAL A 103 -36.60 6.28 -5.17
C VAL A 103 -37.66 6.72 -6.16
N TRP A 104 -37.28 7.13 -7.38
CA TRP A 104 -38.25 7.54 -8.40
C TRP A 104 -39.01 6.37 -8.99
N GLY A 105 -38.39 5.19 -9.08
CA GLY A 105 -39.03 3.96 -9.54
C GLY A 105 -40.17 3.55 -8.61
N GLU A 106 -39.91 3.50 -7.30
CA GLU A 106 -40.91 3.18 -6.29
C GLU A 106 -42.02 4.24 -6.24
N TRP A 107 -41.68 5.53 -6.22
CA TRP A 107 -42.68 6.60 -6.18
C TRP A 107 -43.67 6.56 -7.36
N ARG A 108 -43.16 6.31 -8.56
CA ARG A 108 -43.96 6.26 -9.79
C ARG A 108 -44.79 4.97 -9.89
N HIS A 109 -44.30 3.87 -9.33
CA HIS A 109 -45.01 2.61 -9.27
C HIS A 109 -46.16 2.66 -8.26
N LEU A 110 -45.92 3.24 -7.08
CA LEU A 110 -46.93 3.41 -6.02
C LEU A 110 -48.12 4.27 -6.48
N THR A 111 -47.88 5.23 -7.38
CA THR A 111 -48.90 6.16 -7.86
C THR A 111 -49.71 5.69 -9.06
N LYS A 112 -49.24 4.69 -9.84
CA LYS A 112 -49.86 4.38 -11.16
C LYS A 112 -50.54 3.02 -11.31
N SER A 113 -50.12 1.95 -10.63
CA SER A 113 -50.89 0.69 -10.52
C SER A 113 -50.12 -0.37 -9.75
N PRO A 114 -50.66 -0.95 -8.67
CA PRO A 114 -49.99 -2.01 -7.89
C PRO A 114 -50.04 -3.40 -8.55
N ALA A 115 -50.61 -3.56 -9.75
CA ALA A 115 -51.13 -4.88 -10.15
C ALA A 115 -50.10 -5.88 -10.72
N LYS A 116 -48.94 -5.49 -11.28
CA LYS A 116 -47.94 -6.44 -11.80
C LYS A 116 -46.53 -5.83 -11.79
N VAL A 117 -45.75 -6.13 -10.75
CA VAL A 117 -44.34 -5.71 -10.66
C VAL A 117 -43.51 -6.57 -11.62
N SER A 118 -43.04 -5.98 -12.72
CA SER A 118 -42.09 -6.65 -13.61
C SER A 118 -40.68 -6.54 -13.04
N LEU A 119 -40.01 -7.68 -12.82
CA LEU A 119 -38.62 -7.73 -12.34
C LEU A 119 -37.65 -6.97 -13.26
N ALA A 120 -38.01 -6.79 -14.54
CA ALA A 120 -37.21 -6.03 -15.49
C ALA A 120 -37.00 -4.55 -15.09
N VAL A 121 -37.91 -3.98 -14.27
CA VAL A 121 -37.79 -2.60 -13.78
C VAL A 121 -36.63 -2.45 -12.79
N PHE A 122 -36.32 -3.49 -12.01
CA PHE A 122 -35.22 -3.49 -11.04
C PHE A 122 -33.86 -3.81 -11.64
N ALA A 123 -33.80 -4.35 -12.86
CA ALA A 123 -32.55 -4.75 -13.49
C ALA A 123 -31.55 -3.58 -13.64
N LYS A 124 -32.05 -2.38 -13.99
CA LYS A 124 -31.24 -1.17 -14.14
C LYS A 124 -30.63 -0.68 -12.81
N PRO A 125 -31.42 -0.35 -11.77
CA PRO A 125 -30.85 0.08 -10.50
C PRO A 125 -29.98 -0.99 -9.85
N LEU A 126 -30.33 -2.28 -9.99
CA LEU A 126 -29.50 -3.37 -9.49
C LEU A 126 -28.14 -3.41 -10.17
N MET A 127 -28.07 -3.19 -11.50
CA MET A 127 -26.80 -3.10 -12.21
C MET A 127 -25.96 -1.92 -11.71
N TYR A 128 -26.54 -0.72 -11.57
CA TYR A 128 -25.81 0.42 -11.00
C TYR A 128 -25.29 0.14 -9.58
N LEU A 129 -26.07 -0.56 -8.76
CA LEU A 129 -25.67 -0.95 -7.42
C LEU A 129 -24.51 -1.97 -7.42
N VAL A 130 -24.58 -3.01 -8.25
CA VAL A 130 -23.48 -3.97 -8.44
C VAL A 130 -22.22 -3.25 -8.92
N CYS A 131 -22.38 -2.28 -9.82
CA CYS A 131 -21.27 -1.50 -10.33
C CYS A 131 -20.62 -0.63 -9.26
N ALA A 132 -21.43 0.10 -8.49
CA ALA A 132 -20.97 0.87 -7.35
C ALA A 132 -20.22 -0.02 -6.34
N LEU A 133 -20.75 -1.19 -6.00
CA LEU A 133 -20.09 -2.13 -5.09
C LEU A 133 -18.72 -2.58 -5.61
N VAL A 134 -18.63 -2.99 -6.88
CA VAL A 134 -17.35 -3.42 -7.47
C VAL A 134 -16.33 -2.28 -7.49
N GLN A 135 -16.76 -1.05 -7.78
CA GLN A 135 -15.89 0.14 -7.78
C GLN A 135 -15.44 0.52 -6.37
N LEU A 136 -16.33 0.46 -5.37
CA LEU A 136 -15.97 0.68 -3.96
C LEU A 136 -15.02 -0.40 -3.42
N LEU A 137 -15.25 -1.66 -3.76
CA LEU A 137 -14.32 -2.75 -3.43
C LEU A 137 -12.97 -2.55 -4.12
N SER A 138 -12.96 -2.09 -5.37
CA SER A 138 -11.74 -1.75 -6.09
C SER A 138 -10.97 -0.62 -5.42
N SER A 139 -11.67 0.42 -4.96
CA SER A 139 -11.09 1.51 -4.19
C SER A 139 -10.53 1.02 -2.86
N PHE A 140 -11.26 0.16 -2.15
CA PHE A 140 -10.81 -0.41 -0.89
C PHE A 140 -9.54 -1.26 -1.06
N ILE A 141 -9.49 -2.12 -2.08
CA ILE A 141 -8.29 -2.91 -2.40
C ILE A 141 -7.11 -2.01 -2.80
N ALA A 142 -7.35 -0.98 -3.60
CA ALA A 142 -6.32 0.00 -3.96
C ALA A 142 -5.80 0.76 -2.75
N TYR A 143 -6.68 1.10 -1.79
CA TYR A 143 -6.29 1.70 -0.52
C TYR A 143 -5.44 0.76 0.34
N LEU A 144 -5.79 -0.53 0.41
CA LEU A 144 -4.97 -1.51 1.12
C LEU A 144 -3.58 -1.64 0.49
N LEU A 145 -3.49 -1.67 -0.84
CA LEU A 145 -2.21 -1.68 -1.56
C LEU A 145 -1.39 -0.41 -1.30
N TYR A 146 -2.05 0.75 -1.30
CA TYR A 146 -1.39 2.02 -1.01
C TYR A 146 -0.86 2.07 0.44
N LYS A 147 -1.66 1.59 1.40
CA LYS A 147 -1.26 1.54 2.81
C LYS A 147 -0.09 0.58 3.05
N ASP A 148 -0.09 -0.56 2.37
CA ASP A 148 0.99 -1.56 2.43
C ASP A 148 2.31 -0.96 1.92
N ALA A 149 2.25 -0.28 0.77
CA ALA A 149 3.36 0.45 0.19
C ALA A 149 3.91 1.57 1.10
N GLU A 150 3.04 2.31 1.79
CA GLU A 150 3.44 3.36 2.73
C GLU A 150 4.24 2.78 3.92
N GLY A 151 3.90 1.56 4.37
CA GLY A 151 4.65 0.87 5.43
C GLY A 151 6.06 0.42 5.02
N ASP A 152 6.20 -0.05 3.78
CA ASP A 152 7.51 -0.43 3.22
C ASP A 152 8.41 0.81 3.01
N ALA A 153 7.85 1.91 2.51
CA ALA A 153 8.59 3.15 2.26
C ALA A 153 9.20 3.77 3.53
N ASP A 154 8.49 3.71 4.65
CA ASP A 154 8.98 4.17 5.96
C ASP A 154 10.10 3.27 6.52
N SER A 155 10.09 1.98 6.15
CA SER A 155 11.14 1.03 6.52
C SER A 155 12.41 1.23 5.70
N ASP A 156 12.27 1.49 4.39
CA ASP A 156 13.38 1.81 3.48
C ASP A 156 14.08 3.14 3.82
N LEU A 157 13.36 4.11 4.40
CA LEU A 157 13.93 5.39 4.85
C LEU A 157 14.97 5.23 5.98
N HIS A 158 14.93 4.12 6.72
CA HIS A 158 15.90 3.81 7.76
C HIS A 158 17.08 2.96 7.28
N GLU A 159 17.02 2.38 6.08
CA GLU A 159 18.16 1.69 5.50
C GLU A 159 19.06 2.70 4.77
N PRO A 160 20.30 2.94 5.25
CA PRO A 160 21.20 3.88 4.59
C PRO A 160 21.47 3.41 3.15
N VAL A 161 20.90 4.14 2.18
CA VAL A 161 21.13 3.88 0.75
C VAL A 161 22.60 4.12 0.43
N PHE A 162 23.39 3.05 0.45
CA PHE A 162 24.78 3.11 0.05
C PHE A 162 24.86 3.12 -1.47
N ALA A 163 25.23 4.27 -2.04
CA ALA A 163 25.44 4.39 -3.48
C ALA A 163 26.54 3.44 -4.02
N THR A 164 27.41 2.93 -3.15
CA THR A 164 28.44 1.95 -3.51
C THR A 164 28.61 0.84 -2.46
N PRO A 165 28.98 -0.38 -2.87
CA PRO A 165 29.27 -1.47 -1.93
C PRO A 165 30.44 -1.15 -0.97
N ASN A 166 31.33 -0.23 -1.35
CA ASN A 166 32.40 0.25 -0.47
C ASN A 166 31.86 1.17 0.65
N GLN A 167 30.86 2.01 0.38
CA GLN A 167 30.23 2.82 1.42
C GLN A 167 29.52 1.96 2.46
N ALA A 168 28.84 0.89 2.03
CA ALA A 168 28.24 -0.09 2.94
C ALA A 168 29.28 -0.72 3.89
N ARG A 169 30.44 -1.13 3.34
CA ARG A 169 31.55 -1.66 4.16
C ARG A 169 32.10 -0.64 5.14
N ILE A 170 32.29 0.60 4.71
CA ILE A 170 32.83 1.66 5.57
C ILE A 170 31.86 1.96 6.71
N TYR A 171 30.58 2.10 6.41
CA TYR A 171 29.55 2.34 7.43
C TYR A 171 29.49 1.20 8.45
N ASN A 172 29.45 -0.05 8.00
CA ASN A 172 29.46 -1.21 8.89
C ASN A 172 30.73 -1.28 9.74
N ALA A 173 31.89 -0.90 9.17
CA ALA A 173 33.12 -0.79 9.94
C ALA A 173 33.01 0.29 11.03
N VAL A 174 32.48 1.48 10.70
CA VAL A 174 32.27 2.57 11.66
C VAL A 174 31.31 2.17 12.78
N LEU A 175 30.18 1.52 12.46
CA LEU A 175 29.24 1.02 13.48
C LEU A 175 29.94 0.05 14.45
N SER A 176 30.69 -0.91 13.91
CA SER A 176 31.41 -1.90 14.74
C SER A 176 32.47 -1.27 15.65
N HIS A 177 33.02 -0.12 15.26
CA HIS A 177 33.96 0.64 16.08
C HIS A 177 33.27 1.51 17.13
N GLY A 178 32.08 2.04 16.84
CA GLY A 178 31.25 2.79 17.80
C GLY A 178 30.81 1.94 18.99
N GLU A 179 30.37 0.71 18.77
CA GLU A 179 29.98 -0.22 19.85
C GLU A 179 31.13 -0.55 20.80
N ARG A 180 32.35 -0.67 20.27
CA ARG A 180 33.55 -0.92 21.08
C ARG A 180 33.89 0.28 21.98
N GLN A 181 33.64 1.51 21.54
CA GLN A 181 33.85 2.70 22.36
C GLN A 181 32.79 2.83 23.46
N ALA A 182 31.52 2.58 23.15
CA ALA A 182 30.44 2.61 24.13
C ALA A 182 30.65 1.56 25.25
N SER A 183 31.05 0.34 24.87
CA SER A 183 31.36 -0.72 25.83
C SER A 183 32.65 -0.47 26.63
N ALA A 184 33.67 0.16 26.04
CA ALA A 184 34.87 0.58 26.76
C ALA A 184 34.59 1.71 27.78
N GLN A 185 33.75 2.69 27.43
CA GLN A 185 33.32 3.75 28.34
C GLN A 185 32.46 3.22 29.48
N ALA A 186 31.52 2.30 29.21
CA ALA A 186 30.74 1.64 30.26
C ALA A 186 31.64 0.85 31.23
N ARG A 187 32.72 0.23 30.73
CA ARG A 187 33.73 -0.44 31.56
C ARG A 187 34.55 0.51 32.42
N GLN A 188 34.86 1.71 31.91
CA GLN A 188 35.54 2.76 32.69
C GLN A 188 34.64 3.35 33.78
N GLN A 189 33.33 3.43 33.59
CA GLN A 189 32.41 3.90 34.63
C GLN A 189 32.20 2.88 35.76
N LEU A 190 32.31 1.58 35.48
CA LEU A 190 32.24 0.53 36.51
C LEU A 190 33.59 0.26 37.22
N GLY A 191 34.71 0.68 36.64
CA GLY A 191 36.05 0.50 37.18
C GLY A 191 36.58 1.77 37.83
N GLY A 192 36.31 1.95 39.12
CA GLY A 192 36.89 3.04 39.91
C GLY A 192 38.43 3.05 39.92
N ASP A 193 38.98 4.26 39.94
CA ASP A 193 40.36 4.64 40.32
C ASP A 193 41.55 4.12 39.51
N LEU A 194 41.39 3.81 38.22
CA LEU A 194 42.55 3.67 37.34
C LEU A 194 42.80 4.94 36.51
N PRO A 195 44.04 5.47 36.50
CA PRO A 195 44.36 6.75 35.85
C PRO A 195 44.09 6.69 34.33
N PRO A 196 43.64 7.81 33.73
CA PRO A 196 43.21 7.84 32.34
C PRO A 196 44.35 7.46 31.40
N VAL A 197 44.24 6.27 30.79
CA VAL A 197 45.14 5.83 29.72
C VAL A 197 44.88 6.72 28.50
N LYS A 198 45.80 7.63 28.23
CA LYS A 198 45.74 8.58 27.11
C LYS A 198 45.86 7.81 25.79
N PRO A 199 44.78 7.65 24.99
CA PRO A 199 44.88 6.99 23.72
C PRO A 199 45.53 7.98 22.74
N PHE A 200 46.60 7.57 22.08
CA PHE A 200 47.38 8.35 21.12
C PHE A 200 48.31 9.41 21.72
N ALA A 201 49.36 8.95 22.39
CA ALA A 201 50.65 9.64 22.37
C ALA A 201 51.39 9.33 21.05
N GLY A 202 50.81 9.72 19.92
CA GLY A 202 51.48 9.63 18.63
C GLY A 202 52.54 10.73 18.54
N SER A 203 53.81 10.37 18.63
CA SER A 203 54.92 11.30 18.35
C SER A 203 54.90 11.65 16.86
N VAL A 204 54.54 12.91 16.55
CA VAL A 204 54.61 13.43 15.18
C VAL A 204 56.09 13.55 14.81
N HIS A 205 56.60 12.60 14.04
CA HIS A 205 57.90 12.74 13.39
C HIS A 205 57.76 13.73 12.23
N LYS A 206 58.42 14.89 12.35
CA LYS A 206 58.64 15.80 11.22
C LYS A 206 59.65 15.15 10.28
N LEU A 207 59.27 14.98 9.02
CA LEU A 207 60.20 14.59 7.96
C LEU A 207 61.07 15.79 7.56
N PRO A 208 62.35 15.56 7.19
CA PRO A 208 63.30 16.59 6.77
C PRO A 208 62.97 17.21 5.41
#